data_AF-A0A3D0UWV6-F1
#
_entry.id   AF-A0A3D0UWV6-F1
#
_cell.length_a   1.000
_cell.length_b   1.000
_cell.length_c   1.000
_cell.angle_alpha   90.00
_cell.angle_beta   90.00
_cell.angle_gamma   90.00
#
_symmetry.space_group_name_H-M   'P 1'
#
loop_
_entity.id
_entity.type
_entity.pdbx_description
1 polymer ?
#
loop_
_entity_poly.entity_id
_entity_poly.type
_entity_poly.pdbx_seq_one_letter_code
_entity_poly.pdbx_strand_id
1 'polypeptide(L)'
;MYCDENNANCKDVANLVENVVTKDDITSRTPSGFYQTSSATTAEGWPVSTNNWYNLITSTHSNTANYFSIQFAGGFYDQDLYFRQTNNNGSQAWKKVMFQGDAITEIDPKVGTL
;
A
#
# COMPACT_ATOMS: atom_id res chain seq x y z
N MET A 1 -13.17 27.73 -7.04
CA MET A 1 -14.37 27.32 -6.29
C MET A 1 -13.85 26.71 -5.00
N TYR A 2 -13.96 27.44 -3.89
CA TYR A 2 -13.38 27.06 -2.59
C TYR A 2 -14.52 26.65 -1.67
N CYS A 3 -14.33 25.54 -0.96
CA CYS A 3 -15.29 25.02 -0.01
C CYS A 3 -14.95 25.53 1.38
N ASP A 4 -15.92 26.14 2.07
CA ASP A 4 -15.80 26.53 3.48
C ASP A 4 -16.94 25.91 4.30
N GLU A 5 -16.84 26.02 5.62
CA GLU A 5 -17.79 25.47 6.59
C GLU A 5 -19.20 26.07 6.54
N ASN A 6 -19.42 27.13 5.75
CA ASN A 6 -20.68 27.84 5.67
C ASN A 6 -21.41 27.63 4.33
N ASN A 7 -20.85 26.83 3.42
CA ASN A 7 -21.45 26.55 2.12
C ASN A 7 -22.20 25.20 2.11
N ALA A 8 -23.54 25.26 2.05
CA ALA A 8 -24.41 24.08 2.01
C ALA A 8 -24.27 23.19 0.75
N ASN A 9 -23.58 23.67 -0.29
CA ASN A 9 -23.18 22.83 -1.44
C ASN A 9 -21.87 22.06 -1.18
N CYS A 10 -21.31 22.20 0.03
CA CYS A 10 -20.18 21.42 0.48
C CYS A 10 -20.58 20.40 1.56
N LYS A 11 -21.77 19.81 1.46
CA LYS A 11 -22.19 18.74 2.39
C LYS A 11 -21.32 17.47 2.37
N ASP A 12 -20.28 17.44 1.52
CA ASP A 12 -19.26 16.40 1.46
C ASP A 12 -17.92 16.78 2.14
N VAL A 13 -17.73 17.96 2.78
CA VAL A 13 -16.45 18.30 3.46
C VAL A 13 -16.07 17.35 4.59
N ALA A 14 -17.05 16.68 5.23
CA ALA A 14 -16.77 15.66 6.24
C ALA A 14 -16.18 14.36 5.65
N ASN A 15 -16.20 14.22 4.32
CA ASN A 15 -15.66 13.09 3.55
C ASN A 15 -14.53 13.49 2.61
N LEU A 16 -13.99 14.72 2.70
CA LEU A 16 -12.87 15.16 1.85
C LEU A 16 -11.50 14.61 2.30
N VAL A 17 -11.46 13.84 3.39
CA VAL A 17 -10.32 13.02 3.79
C VAL A 17 -10.85 11.60 3.90
N GLU A 18 -10.48 10.70 2.98
CA GLU A 18 -10.78 9.29 3.18
C GLU A 18 -10.15 8.84 4.51
N ASN A 19 -10.98 8.49 5.49
CA ASN A 19 -10.51 7.79 6.68
C ASN A 19 -9.79 6.51 6.24
N VAL A 20 -8.78 6.08 7.01
CA VAL A 20 -8.12 4.79 6.76
C VAL A 20 -9.17 3.68 6.75
N VAL A 21 -9.24 2.91 5.66
CA VAL A 21 -10.24 1.85 5.47
C VAL A 21 -9.63 0.48 5.77
N THR A 22 -10.33 -0.34 6.56
CA THR A 22 -9.92 -1.74 6.74
C THR A 22 -10.10 -2.52 5.44
N LYS A 23 -9.05 -3.21 4.99
CA LYS A 23 -9.07 -4.05 3.79
C LYS A 23 -8.14 -5.24 3.98
N ASP A 24 -8.69 -6.36 4.43
CA ASP A 24 -7.87 -7.53 4.74
C ASP A 24 -7.31 -8.20 3.48
N ASP A 25 -8.08 -8.27 2.40
CA ASP A 25 -7.64 -8.83 1.11
C ASP A 25 -7.37 -7.72 0.06
N ILE A 26 -6.12 -7.64 -0.38
CA ILE A 26 -5.61 -6.69 -1.40
C ILE A 26 -5.15 -7.39 -2.70
N THR A 27 -5.51 -8.66 -2.89
CA THR A 27 -5.28 -9.42 -4.13
C THR A 27 -6.19 -8.98 -5.28
N SER A 28 -7.32 -8.32 -4.95
CA SER A 28 -8.20 -7.66 -5.90
C SER A 28 -7.79 -6.21 -6.19
N ARG A 29 -8.31 -5.63 -7.27
CA ARG A 29 -8.07 -4.24 -7.64
C ARG A 29 -8.45 -3.31 -6.49
N THR A 30 -7.44 -2.71 -5.85
CA THR A 30 -7.64 -1.78 -4.75
C THR A 30 -7.69 -0.36 -5.32
N PRO A 31 -8.73 0.45 -5.02
CA PRO A 31 -8.77 1.86 -5.42
C PRO A 31 -7.59 2.66 -4.86
N SER A 32 -7.32 3.85 -5.40
CA SER A 32 -6.37 4.76 -4.77
C SER A 32 -6.86 5.16 -3.38
N GLY A 33 -5.98 5.25 -2.39
CA GLY A 33 -6.38 5.61 -1.03
C GLY A 33 -5.44 5.07 0.05
N PHE A 34 -5.94 5.10 1.29
CA PHE A 34 -5.25 4.63 2.50
C PHE A 34 -6.03 3.48 3.13
N TYR A 35 -5.34 2.35 3.35
CA TYR A 35 -5.95 1.15 3.89
C TYR A 35 -5.14 0.58 5.04
N GLN A 36 -5.76 -0.28 5.84
CA GLN A 36 -5.08 -1.05 6.88
C GLN A 36 -5.67 -2.46 7.01
N THR A 37 -4.95 -3.33 7.69
CA THR A 37 -5.46 -4.61 8.19
C THR A 37 -4.89 -4.85 9.58
N SER A 38 -5.56 -5.65 10.39
CA SER A 38 -5.02 -6.21 11.64
C SER A 38 -4.49 -7.64 11.50
N SER A 39 -4.65 -8.24 10.32
CA SER A 39 -4.41 -9.68 10.10
C SER A 39 -3.55 -9.94 8.87
N ALA A 40 -2.54 -9.10 8.61
CA ALA A 40 -1.75 -9.18 7.38
C ALA A 40 -1.17 -10.58 7.09
N THR A 41 -1.56 -11.16 5.94
CA THR A 41 -0.97 -12.38 5.38
C THR A 41 -0.57 -12.24 3.91
N THR A 42 0.44 -13.02 3.49
CA THR A 42 0.83 -13.08 2.07
C THR A 42 -0.25 -13.69 1.18
N ALA A 43 -1.13 -14.54 1.72
CA ALA A 43 -2.28 -15.11 1.01
C ALA A 43 -3.29 -14.04 0.62
N GLU A 44 -3.45 -13.02 1.46
CA GLU A 44 -4.31 -11.85 1.24
C GLU A 44 -3.59 -10.72 0.46
N GLY A 45 -2.35 -10.98 0.00
CA GLY A 45 -1.58 -10.06 -0.82
C GLY A 45 -0.73 -9.06 -0.04
N TRP A 46 -0.64 -9.14 1.29
CA TRP A 46 0.26 -8.33 2.10
C TRP A 46 1.73 -8.76 1.96
N PRO A 47 2.71 -7.91 2.30
CA PRO A 47 4.12 -8.22 2.08
C PRO A 47 4.65 -9.43 2.83
N VAL A 48 4.15 -9.65 4.05
CA VAL A 48 4.60 -10.70 4.97
C VAL A 48 3.42 -11.23 5.77
N SER A 49 3.54 -12.47 6.27
CA SER A 49 2.53 -13.09 7.14
C SER A 49 2.89 -12.88 8.59
N THR A 50 2.32 -11.84 9.20
CA THR A 50 2.57 -11.47 10.59
C THR A 50 1.32 -11.65 11.46
N ASN A 51 0.12 -11.71 10.86
CA ASN A 51 -1.15 -11.61 11.58
C ASN A 51 -1.19 -10.38 12.52
N ASN A 52 -0.65 -9.25 12.04
CA ASN A 52 -0.54 -8.01 12.80
C ASN A 52 -0.91 -6.80 11.93
N TRP A 53 -0.89 -5.61 12.53
CA TRP A 53 -1.31 -4.35 11.90
C TRP A 53 -0.35 -3.87 10.81
N TYR A 54 -0.90 -3.64 9.62
CA TYR A 54 -0.22 -3.09 8.46
C TYR A 54 -1.03 -1.96 7.85
N ASN A 55 -0.35 -0.94 7.30
CA ASN A 55 -0.96 0.08 6.46
C ASN A 55 -0.58 -0.12 4.99
N LEU A 56 -1.45 0.35 4.11
CA LEU A 56 -1.26 0.40 2.66
C LEU A 56 -1.55 1.80 2.15
N ILE A 57 -0.65 2.31 1.31
CA ILE A 57 -0.86 3.50 0.49
C ILE A 57 -0.84 3.03 -0.97
N THR A 58 -1.86 3.39 -1.74
CA THR A 58 -1.97 2.91 -3.12
C THR A 58 -2.44 4.00 -4.06
N SER A 59 -1.85 4.02 -5.25
CA SER A 59 -2.25 4.88 -6.37
C SER A 59 -2.56 4.00 -7.57
N THR A 60 -3.85 3.87 -7.85
CA THR A 60 -4.38 2.96 -8.86
C THR A 60 -4.83 3.73 -10.09
N HIS A 61 -4.35 3.28 -11.25
CA HIS A 61 -4.63 3.85 -12.56
C HIS A 61 -6.15 3.96 -12.81
N SER A 62 -6.58 5.05 -13.45
CA SER A 62 -8.00 5.38 -13.63
C SER A 62 -8.77 4.43 -14.55
N ASN A 63 -8.09 3.76 -15.49
CA ASN A 63 -8.73 2.74 -16.33
C ASN A 63 -9.09 1.50 -15.48
N THR A 64 -10.39 1.29 -15.26
CA THR A 64 -10.93 0.21 -14.43
C THR A 64 -10.85 -1.17 -15.08
N ALA A 65 -10.58 -1.25 -16.40
CA ALA A 65 -10.38 -2.53 -17.09
C ALA A 65 -9.03 -3.19 -16.76
N ASN A 66 -8.08 -2.44 -16.23
CA ASN A 66 -6.75 -2.91 -15.87
C ASN A 66 -6.48 -2.71 -14.37
N TYR A 67 -5.54 -3.50 -13.83
CA TYR A 67 -5.04 -3.32 -12.46
C TYR A 67 -3.57 -2.90 -12.48
N PHE A 68 -3.33 -1.64 -12.84
CA PHE A 68 -2.04 -0.99 -12.67
C PHE A 68 -2.09 -0.07 -11.46
N SER A 69 -1.35 -0.42 -10.42
CA SER A 69 -1.26 0.35 -9.19
C SER A 69 0.16 0.34 -8.67
N ILE A 70 0.59 1.48 -8.14
CA ILE A 70 1.77 1.58 -7.28
C ILE A 70 1.28 1.45 -5.84
N GLN A 71 1.91 0.57 -5.07
CA GLN A 71 1.53 0.28 -3.70
C GLN A 71 2.74 0.31 -2.77
N PHE A 72 2.54 0.88 -1.60
CA PHE A 72 3.47 0.90 -0.48
C PHE A 72 2.80 0.33 0.76
N ALA A 73 3.46 -0.59 1.46
CA ALA A 73 2.94 -1.16 2.70
C ALA A 73 4.03 -1.22 3.78
N GLY A 74 3.63 -1.11 5.04
CA GLY A 74 4.52 -1.17 6.20
C GLY A 74 3.79 -1.67 7.45
N GLY A 75 4.54 -2.24 8.38
CA GLY A 75 4.01 -2.65 9.68
C GLY A 75 3.88 -1.45 10.62
N PHE A 76 2.90 -1.45 11.51
CA PHE A 76 2.72 -0.34 12.47
C PHE A 76 3.84 -0.22 13.50
N TYR A 77 4.56 -1.33 13.75
CA TYR A 77 5.48 -1.49 14.87
C TYR A 77 6.94 -1.62 14.45
N ASP A 78 7.24 -1.45 13.17
CA ASP A 78 8.58 -1.49 12.60
C ASP A 78 8.79 -0.31 11.64
N GLN A 79 9.92 -0.29 10.94
CA GLN A 79 10.24 0.70 9.90
C GLN A 79 10.49 0.03 8.55
N ASP A 80 9.98 -1.19 8.37
CA ASP A 80 10.12 -1.90 7.12
C ASP A 80 9.12 -1.32 6.10
N LEU A 81 9.63 -0.91 4.94
CA LEU A 81 8.81 -0.43 3.84
C LEU A 81 8.87 -1.41 2.68
N TYR A 82 7.69 -1.79 2.18
CA TYR A 82 7.52 -2.66 1.02
C TYR A 82 6.87 -1.89 -0.11
N PHE A 83 7.28 -2.20 -1.34
CA PHE A 83 6.73 -1.62 -2.57
C PHE A 83 6.39 -2.71 -3.60
N ARG A 84 5.36 -2.46 -4.40
CA ARG A 84 5.11 -3.19 -5.64
C ARG A 84 4.41 -2.33 -6.69
N GLN A 85 4.50 -2.78 -7.94
CA GLN A 85 3.61 -2.40 -9.03
C GLN A 85 2.77 -3.60 -9.42
N THR A 86 1.45 -3.50 -9.40
CA THR A 86 0.58 -4.67 -9.58
C THR A 86 0.65 -5.28 -10.98
N ASN A 87 0.89 -4.49 -12.04
CA ASN A 87 1.04 -4.99 -13.41
C ASN A 87 -0.05 -6.01 -13.83
N ASN A 88 -1.32 -5.65 -13.64
CA ASN A 88 -2.50 -6.50 -13.80
C ASN A 88 -2.62 -7.70 -12.84
N ASN A 89 -1.79 -7.80 -11.82
CA ASN A 89 -1.81 -8.87 -10.81
C ASN A 89 -1.78 -8.29 -9.38
N GLY A 90 -2.87 -8.43 -8.63
CA GLY A 90 -2.93 -8.00 -7.23
C GLY A 90 -2.17 -8.87 -6.24
N SER A 91 -1.65 -10.02 -6.69
CA SER A 91 -0.76 -10.88 -5.91
C SER A 91 0.70 -10.74 -6.37
N GLN A 92 1.03 -9.66 -7.09
CA GLN A 92 2.41 -9.39 -7.46
C GLN A 92 3.30 -9.33 -6.21
N ALA A 93 4.46 -9.99 -6.30
CA ALA A 93 5.43 -10.06 -5.22
C ALA A 93 5.92 -8.67 -4.80
N TRP A 94 6.07 -8.48 -3.50
CA TRP A 94 6.60 -7.26 -2.90
C TRP A 94 8.11 -7.22 -2.97
N LYS A 95 8.65 -6.00 -2.98
CA LYS A 95 10.08 -5.72 -2.78
C LYS A 95 10.23 -4.89 -1.52
N LYS A 96 11.12 -5.29 -0.62
CA LYS A 96 11.49 -4.51 0.56
C LYS A 96 12.45 -3.39 0.13
N VAL A 97 12.18 -2.18 0.57
CA VAL A 97 13.08 -1.02 0.40
C VAL A 97 14.16 -1.12 1.47
N MET A 98 15.42 -1.02 1.07
CA MET A 98 16.56 -1.02 2.00
C MET A 98 16.89 0.42 2.39
N PHE A 99 17.04 0.67 3.69
CA PHE A 99 17.45 1.95 4.25
C PHE A 99 18.89 1.91 4.77
N GLN A 100 19.44 3.10 5.06
CA GLN A 100 20.75 3.21 5.69
C GLN A 100 20.70 2.56 7.09
N GLY A 101 21.56 1.57 7.33
CA GLY A 101 21.62 0.82 8.59
C GLY A 101 20.99 -0.56 8.52
N ASP A 102 20.27 -0.89 7.44
CA ASP A 102 19.80 -2.26 7.21
C ASP A 102 20.97 -3.19 6.94
N ALA A 103 20.90 -4.39 7.52
CA ALA A 103 21.85 -5.44 7.22
C ALA A 103 21.61 -5.95 5.79
N ILE A 104 22.67 -6.05 5.00
CA ILE A 104 22.63 -6.75 3.72
C ILE A 104 22.63 -8.24 4.02
N THR A 105 21.44 -8.84 4.05
CA THR A 105 21.27 -10.28 4.32
C THR A 105 21.25 -11.13 3.04
N GLU A 106 21.08 -10.50 1.89
CA GLU A 106 21.11 -11.14 0.56
C GLU A 106 21.94 -10.26 -0.38
N ILE A 107 23.05 -10.81 -0.88
CA ILE A 107 23.83 -10.20 -1.96
C ILE A 107 23.19 -10.66 -3.27
N ASP A 108 22.72 -9.72 -4.10
CA ASP A 108 22.34 -10.05 -5.48
C ASP A 108 23.58 -10.64 -6.19
N PRO A 109 23.55 -11.90 -6.66
CA PRO A 109 24.70 -12.51 -7.34
C PRO A 109 25.13 -11.78 -8.62
N LYS A 110 24.37 -10.78 -9.09
CA LYS A 110 24.72 -9.93 -10.25
C LYS A 110 25.47 -8.64 -9.91
N VAL A 111 25.54 -8.26 -8.64
CA VAL A 111 26.41 -7.14 -8.22
C VAL A 111 27.74 -7.75 -7.83
N GLY A 112 28.69 -7.73 -8.77
CA GLY A 112 30.07 -8.13 -8.52
C GLY A 112 30.62 -7.44 -7.28
N THR A 113 31.42 -8.17 -6.52
CA THR A 113 32.13 -7.73 -5.32
C THR A 113 32.73 -6.33 -5.49
N LEU A 114 32.53 -5.47 -4.48
CA LEU A 114 33.22 -4.18 -4.34
C LEU A 114 34.74 -4.36 -4.26
#